data_AF-A0ABC9P1G3-F1
#
_entry.id   AF-A0ABC9P1G3-F1
#
_cell.length_a   1.000
_cell.length_b   1.000
_cell.length_c   1.000
_cell.angle_alpha   90.00
_cell.angle_beta   90.00
_cell.angle_gamma   90.00
#
_symmetry.space_group_name_H-M   'P 1'
#
loop_
_entity.id
_entity.type
_entity.pdbx_description
1 polymer ?
#
loop_
_entity_poly.entity_id
_entity_poly.type
_entity_poly.pdbx_seq_one_letter_code
_entity_poly.pdbx_strand_id
1 'polypeptide(L)'
;MAENKQASEGLAEDLIRSMVQTASIELHLKTLVEKRQSEMDNGLIDTNDFNRVNEQIDVLKNLKEELFEVTEQRRQDMRTLFDLFEGKGDKEQWCIVKHAAMAMYTAFEAWQASDNDRLLYQICIEKNAYFIKKITQFTGVPITECASCFSDMMKGAIDDEG
;
A
#
# COMPACT_ATOMS: atom_id res chain seq x y z
N MET A 1 12.24 20.45 27.91
CA MET A 1 11.00 19.81 27.40
C MET A 1 11.17 18.32 27.58
N ALA A 2 10.22 17.62 28.18
CA ALA A 2 10.34 16.17 28.37
C ALA A 2 10.22 15.48 27.00
N GLU A 3 11.27 14.76 26.59
CA GLU A 3 11.23 13.87 25.42
C GLU A 3 10.18 12.79 25.67
N ASN A 4 9.11 12.80 24.87
CA ASN A 4 8.14 11.73 24.88
C ASN A 4 8.74 10.53 24.14
N LYS A 5 9.41 9.64 24.87
CA LYS A 5 10.06 8.43 24.35
C LYS A 5 9.11 7.45 23.64
N GLN A 6 7.79 7.59 23.82
CA GLN A 6 6.77 6.78 23.16
C GLN A 6 6.13 7.47 21.95
N ALA A 7 6.41 8.75 21.71
CA ALA A 7 5.87 9.47 20.54
C ALA A 7 6.39 8.89 19.21
N SER A 8 7.59 8.28 19.22
CA SER A 8 8.18 7.65 18.05
C SER A 8 7.47 6.37 17.61
N GLU A 9 6.86 5.61 18.53
CA GLU A 9 6.17 4.35 18.21
C GLU A 9 4.83 4.62 17.49
N GLY A 10 4.01 5.53 18.03
CA GLY A 10 2.76 5.94 17.38
C GLY A 10 2.98 6.62 16.04
N LEU A 11 4.01 7.48 15.94
CA LEU A 11 4.37 8.14 14.68
C LEU A 11 4.83 7.12 13.62
N ALA A 12 5.62 6.11 14.01
CA ALA A 12 6.05 5.07 13.09
C ALA A 12 4.87 4.24 12.58
N GLU A 13 3.92 3.89 13.44
CA GLU A 13 2.70 3.18 13.04
C GLU A 13 1.89 3.99 12.03
N ASP A 14 1.67 5.28 12.30
CA ASP A 14 0.91 6.17 11.41
C ASP A 14 1.60 6.33 10.05
N LEU A 15 2.93 6.48 10.04
CA LEU A 15 3.71 6.55 8.79
C LEU A 15 3.66 5.24 8.01
N ILE A 16 3.73 4.09 8.69
CA ILE A 16 3.60 2.77 8.05
C ILE A 16 2.21 2.62 7.45
N ARG A 17 1.16 2.96 8.19
CA ARG A 17 -0.23 2.94 7.71
C ARG A 17 -0.42 3.86 6.50
N SER A 18 0.04 5.11 6.58
CA SER A 18 -0.02 6.07 5.48
C SER A 18 0.70 5.56 4.22
N MET A 19 1.92 5.02 4.38
CA MET A 19 2.68 4.40 3.30
C MET A 19 1.95 3.23 2.64
N VAL A 20 1.33 2.34 3.42
CA VAL A 20 0.58 1.19 2.88
C VAL A 20 -0.61 1.66 2.05
N GLN A 21 -1.37 2.65 2.55
CA GLN A 21 -2.53 3.20 1.86
C GLN A 21 -2.14 3.94 0.58
N THR A 22 -1.14 4.82 0.66
CA THR A 22 -0.64 5.56 -0.51
C THR A 22 -0.01 4.62 -1.56
N ALA A 23 0.67 3.55 -1.14
CA ALA A 23 1.16 2.53 -2.08
C ALA A 23 0.01 1.81 -2.80
N SER A 24 -1.09 1.51 -2.10
CA SER A 24 -2.27 0.88 -2.69
C SER A 24 -2.98 1.80 -3.69
N ILE A 25 -3.09 3.09 -3.37
CA ILE A 25 -3.58 4.12 -4.31
C ILE A 25 -2.66 4.23 -5.54
N GLU A 26 -1.34 4.27 -5.32
CA GLU A 26 -0.33 4.31 -6.40
C GLU A 26 -0.52 3.14 -7.39
N LEU A 27 -0.74 1.92 -6.87
CA LEU A 27 -1.00 0.74 -7.70
C LEU A 27 -2.29 0.91 -8.51
N HIS A 28 -3.38 1.35 -7.87
CA HIS A 28 -4.65 1.52 -8.54
C HIS A 28 -4.57 2.55 -9.68
N LEU A 29 -3.97 3.72 -9.42
CA LEU A 29 -3.76 4.77 -10.42
C LEU A 29 -2.90 4.26 -11.59
N LYS A 30 -1.84 3.51 -11.29
CA LYS A 30 -1.01 2.89 -12.33
C LYS A 30 -1.82 1.93 -13.21
N THR A 31 -2.63 1.05 -12.60
CA THR A 31 -3.51 0.14 -13.34
C THR A 31 -4.53 0.90 -14.20
N LEU A 32 -5.09 2.01 -13.71
CA LEU A 32 -5.99 2.85 -14.49
C LEU A 32 -5.28 3.48 -15.70
N VAL A 33 -4.07 4.00 -15.52
CA VAL A 33 -3.27 4.55 -16.64
C VAL A 33 -3.01 3.48 -17.70
N GLU A 34 -2.58 2.28 -17.29
CA GLU A 34 -2.31 1.16 -18.20
C GLU A 34 -3.57 0.69 -18.93
N LYS A 35 -4.70 0.60 -18.20
CA LYS A 35 -5.99 0.25 -18.77
C LYS A 35 -6.42 1.26 -19.84
N ARG A 36 -6.35 2.56 -19.54
CA ARG A 36 -6.76 3.62 -20.48
C ARG A 36 -5.89 3.65 -21.72
N GLN A 37 -4.58 3.49 -21.58
CA GLN A 37 -3.68 3.34 -22.73
C GLN A 37 -4.05 2.14 -23.59
N SER A 38 -4.27 0.98 -22.97
CA SER A 38 -4.69 -0.24 -23.67
C SER A 38 -6.03 -0.07 -24.40
N GLU A 39 -7.01 0.61 -23.81
CA GLU A 39 -8.30 0.89 -24.45
C GLU A 39 -8.15 1.77 -25.70
N MET A 40 -7.25 2.76 -25.67
CA MET A 40 -6.93 3.60 -26.83
C MET A 40 -6.18 2.80 -27.92
N ASP A 41 -5.15 2.05 -27.53
CA ASP A 41 -4.27 1.33 -28.46
C ASP A 41 -4.99 0.19 -29.19
N ASN A 42 -5.94 -0.48 -28.52
CA ASN A 42 -6.69 -1.59 -29.08
C ASN A 42 -8.01 -1.19 -29.77
N GLY A 43 -8.26 0.12 -29.93
CA GLY A 43 -9.45 0.62 -30.65
C GLY A 43 -10.77 0.39 -29.92
N LEU A 44 -10.75 0.21 -28.59
CA LEU A 44 -11.97 0.25 -27.75
C LEU A 44 -12.54 1.67 -27.65
N ILE A 45 -11.75 2.66 -28.05
CA ILE A 45 -12.12 4.06 -28.18
C ILE A 45 -12.03 4.42 -29.66
N ASP A 46 -13.12 4.95 -30.23
CA ASP A 46 -13.13 5.39 -31.63
C ASP A 46 -12.15 6.54 -31.82
N THR A 47 -11.00 6.23 -32.39
CA THR A 47 -9.91 7.19 -32.62
C THR A 47 -10.21 8.15 -33.76
N ASN A 48 -11.29 7.95 -34.51
CA ASN A 48 -11.76 8.89 -35.52
C ASN A 48 -12.61 10.03 -34.93
N ASP A 49 -13.09 9.88 -33.69
CA ASP A 49 -13.72 10.96 -32.94
C ASP A 49 -12.65 11.77 -32.17
N PHE A 50 -12.23 12.88 -32.78
CA PHE A 50 -11.25 13.79 -32.20
C PHE A 50 -11.64 14.30 -30.80
N ASN A 51 -12.93 14.53 -30.53
CA ASN A 51 -13.36 15.01 -29.21
C ASN A 51 -13.18 13.90 -28.18
N ARG A 52 -13.53 12.67 -28.54
CA ARG A 52 -13.37 11.51 -27.66
C ARG A 52 -11.91 11.23 -27.37
N VAL A 53 -11.02 11.31 -28.37
CA VAL A 53 -9.58 11.14 -28.18
C VAL A 53 -9.02 12.20 -27.23
N ASN A 54 -9.36 13.48 -27.42
CA ASN A 54 -8.88 14.56 -26.55
C ASN A 54 -9.34 14.38 -25.09
N GLU A 55 -10.59 13.96 -24.87
CA GLU A 55 -11.09 13.64 -23.52
C GLU A 55 -10.24 12.55 -22.84
N GLN A 56 -9.84 11.51 -23.57
CA GLN A 56 -9.00 10.46 -23.00
C GLN A 56 -7.57 10.92 -22.72
N ILE A 57 -7.02 11.80 -23.57
CA ILE A 57 -5.71 12.42 -23.34
C ILE A 57 -5.73 13.24 -22.05
N ASP A 58 -6.79 14.03 -21.83
CA ASP A 58 -6.97 14.82 -20.60
C ASP A 58 -7.12 13.93 -19.37
N VAL A 59 -7.92 12.86 -19.45
CA VAL A 59 -8.05 11.85 -18.38
C VAL A 59 -6.70 11.20 -18.07
N LEU A 60 -5.95 10.78 -19.08
CA LEU A 60 -4.63 10.19 -18.90
C LEU A 60 -3.63 11.16 -18.26
N LYS A 61 -3.70 12.43 -18.63
CA LYS A 61 -2.87 13.48 -18.03
C LYS A 61 -3.18 13.62 -16.54
N ASN A 62 -4.45 13.76 -16.19
CA ASN A 62 -4.88 13.91 -14.79
C ASN A 62 -4.48 12.69 -13.94
N LEU A 63 -4.70 11.47 -14.45
CA LEU A 63 -4.29 10.24 -13.75
C LEU A 63 -2.77 10.16 -13.52
N LYS A 64 -1.96 10.62 -14.49
CA LYS A 64 -0.50 10.65 -14.35
C LYS A 64 -0.02 11.71 -13.37
N GLU A 65 -0.67 12.86 -13.33
CA GLU A 65 -0.40 13.92 -12.36
C GLU A 65 -0.70 13.42 -10.94
N GLU A 66 -1.87 12.83 -10.72
CA GLU A 66 -2.25 12.24 -9.43
C GLU A 66 -1.32 11.10 -9.02
N LEU A 67 -0.95 10.21 -9.96
CA LEU A 67 0.02 9.15 -9.71
C LEU A 67 1.36 9.70 -9.23
N PHE A 68 1.83 10.80 -9.81
CA PHE A 68 3.07 11.45 -9.40
C PHE A 68 2.96 12.01 -7.97
N GLU A 69 1.86 12.70 -7.65
CA GLU A 69 1.60 13.26 -6.32
C GLU A 69 1.59 12.18 -5.24
N VAL A 70 0.81 11.11 -5.44
CA VAL A 70 0.71 10.00 -4.48
C VAL A 70 2.05 9.26 -4.35
N THR A 71 2.78 9.08 -5.45
CA THR A 71 4.12 8.49 -5.42
C THR A 71 5.06 9.30 -4.54
N GLU A 72 5.00 10.63 -4.61
CA GLU A 72 5.87 11.50 -3.82
C GLU A 72 5.47 11.55 -2.35
N GLN A 73 4.17 11.53 -2.04
CA GLN A 73 3.68 11.38 -0.65
C GLN A 73 4.19 10.08 -0.03
N ARG A 74 4.02 8.94 -0.72
CA ARG A 74 4.56 7.65 -0.25
C ARG A 74 6.07 7.70 -0.05
N ARG A 75 6.80 8.34 -0.97
CA ARG A 75 8.27 8.48 -0.83
C ARG A 75 8.63 9.33 0.39
N GLN A 76 7.87 10.38 0.65
CA GLN A 76 8.07 11.21 1.82
C GLN A 76 7.84 10.43 3.11
N ASP A 77 6.73 9.68 3.20
CA ASP A 77 6.44 8.82 4.36
C ASP A 77 7.58 7.83 4.62
N MET A 78 8.05 7.16 3.57
CA MET A 78 9.17 6.21 3.69
C MET A 78 10.50 6.86 4.07
N ARG A 79 10.79 8.09 3.59
CA ARG A 79 12.01 8.83 3.99
C ARG A 79 11.91 9.21 5.46
N THR A 80 10.78 9.80 5.86
CA THR A 80 10.54 10.20 7.25
C THR A 80 10.58 9.00 8.19
N LEU A 81 10.03 7.85 7.79
CA LEU A 81 10.10 6.62 8.58
C LEU A 81 11.54 6.11 8.73
N PHE A 82 12.34 6.13 7.66
CA PHE A 82 13.74 5.71 7.72
C PHE A 82 14.57 6.64 8.62
N ASP A 83 14.36 7.95 8.49
CA ASP A 83 15.05 8.98 9.29
C ASP A 83 14.62 8.93 10.76
N LEU A 84 13.36 8.60 11.06
CA LEU A 84 12.85 8.40 12.42
C LEU A 84 13.63 7.33 13.19
N PHE A 85 14.14 6.32 12.47
CA PHE A 85 14.99 5.27 13.03
C PHE A 85 16.49 5.50 12.76
N GLU A 86 16.88 6.75 12.51
CA GLU A 86 18.27 7.19 12.33
C GLU A 86 19.01 6.45 11.20
N GLY A 87 18.26 5.93 10.22
CA GLY A 87 18.82 5.18 9.10
C GLY A 87 19.56 3.90 9.49
N LYS A 88 19.20 3.28 10.62
CA LYS A 88 19.82 2.03 11.11
C LYS A 88 19.52 0.80 10.25
N GLY A 89 18.47 0.86 9.44
CA GLY A 89 18.04 -0.24 8.59
C GLY A 89 18.65 -0.24 7.19
N ASP A 90 18.12 -1.12 6.34
CA ASP A 90 18.57 -1.31 4.97
C ASP A 90 17.68 -0.57 3.97
N LYS A 91 18.20 0.52 3.41
CA LYS A 91 17.51 1.34 2.40
C LYS A 91 17.24 0.57 1.10
N GLU A 92 17.98 -0.50 0.80
CA GLU A 92 17.72 -1.33 -0.39
C GLU A 92 16.41 -2.13 -0.26
N GLN A 93 15.87 -2.29 0.95
CA GLN A 93 14.55 -2.90 1.14
C GLN A 93 13.39 -1.98 0.71
N TRP A 94 13.65 -0.72 0.37
CA TRP A 94 12.64 0.29 0.06
C TRP A 94 11.55 -0.20 -0.91
N CYS A 95 11.94 -0.68 -2.09
CA CYS A 95 10.98 -1.15 -3.08
C CYS A 95 10.27 -2.43 -2.61
N ILE A 96 11.00 -3.32 -1.92
CA ILE A 96 10.42 -4.57 -1.40
C ILE A 96 9.35 -4.27 -0.35
N VAL A 97 9.58 -3.34 0.57
CA VAL A 97 8.60 -2.88 1.56
C VAL A 97 7.34 -2.37 0.87
N LYS A 98 7.49 -1.49 -0.13
CA LYS A 98 6.36 -0.99 -0.93
C LYS A 98 5.55 -2.15 -1.54
N HIS A 99 6.20 -3.10 -2.20
CA HIS A 99 5.50 -4.21 -2.86
C HIS A 99 4.88 -5.20 -1.86
N ALA A 100 5.54 -5.46 -0.75
CA ALA A 100 5.01 -6.31 0.32
C ALA A 100 3.80 -5.66 1.01
N ALA A 101 3.82 -4.33 1.23
CA ALA A 101 2.70 -3.57 1.77
C ALA A 101 1.44 -3.73 0.91
N MET A 102 1.55 -3.50 -0.40
CA MET A 102 0.43 -3.66 -1.33
C MET A 102 -0.06 -5.11 -1.37
N ALA A 103 0.86 -6.09 -1.45
CA ALA A 103 0.48 -7.50 -1.48
C ALA A 103 -0.26 -7.94 -0.22
N MET A 104 0.19 -7.50 0.95
CA MET A 104 -0.43 -7.72 2.26
C MET A 104 -1.83 -7.10 2.29
N TYR A 105 -1.95 -5.81 1.94
CA TYR A 105 -3.22 -5.10 2.04
C TYR A 105 -4.27 -5.67 1.08
N THR A 106 -3.88 -5.99 -0.16
CA THR A 106 -4.79 -6.65 -1.11
C THR A 106 -5.22 -8.04 -0.66
N ALA A 107 -4.37 -8.80 0.03
CA ALA A 107 -4.75 -10.10 0.58
C ALA A 107 -5.72 -9.97 1.75
N PHE A 108 -5.54 -8.94 2.58
CA PHE A 108 -6.46 -8.58 3.65
C PHE A 108 -7.84 -8.23 3.08
N GLU A 109 -7.92 -7.35 2.08
CA GLU A 109 -9.19 -7.00 1.43
C GLU A 109 -9.86 -8.22 0.77
N ALA A 110 -9.10 -9.09 0.12
CA ALA A 110 -9.62 -10.30 -0.49
C ALA A 110 -10.23 -11.25 0.55
N TRP A 111 -9.59 -11.41 1.71
CA TRP A 111 -10.15 -12.18 2.81
C TRP A 111 -11.37 -11.51 3.44
N GLN A 112 -11.36 -10.19 3.66
CA GLN A 112 -12.53 -9.47 4.18
C GLN A 112 -13.75 -9.54 3.24
N ALA A 113 -13.52 -9.58 1.93
CA ALA A 113 -14.56 -9.77 0.93
C ALA A 113 -14.96 -11.24 0.74
N SER A 114 -14.22 -12.17 1.34
CA SER A 114 -14.54 -13.58 1.34
C SER A 114 -15.51 -13.88 2.49
N ASP A 115 -16.39 -14.85 2.29
CA ASP A 115 -17.27 -15.38 3.33
C ASP A 115 -16.44 -16.25 4.30
N ASN A 116 -15.52 -15.60 5.02
CA ASN A 116 -14.54 -16.18 5.96
C ASN A 116 -13.69 -17.33 5.37
N ASP A 117 -13.22 -17.18 4.13
CA ASP A 117 -12.40 -18.20 3.48
C ASP A 117 -11.06 -18.39 4.22
N ARG A 118 -10.85 -19.60 4.76
CA ARG A 118 -9.67 -19.95 5.55
C ARG A 118 -8.36 -19.93 4.75
N LEU A 119 -8.41 -20.23 3.45
CA LEU A 119 -7.22 -20.17 2.60
C LEU A 119 -6.82 -18.71 2.36
N LEU A 120 -7.78 -17.83 2.09
CA LEU A 120 -7.51 -16.40 1.95
C LEU A 120 -7.01 -15.78 3.25
N TYR A 121 -7.53 -16.22 4.40
CA TYR A 121 -7.00 -15.83 5.71
C TYR A 121 -5.52 -16.23 5.87
N GLN A 122 -5.18 -17.49 5.58
CA GLN A 122 -3.81 -17.97 5.67
C GLN A 122 -2.87 -17.17 4.76
N ILE A 123 -3.29 -16.89 3.52
CA ILE A 123 -2.52 -16.07 2.57
C ILE A 123 -2.31 -14.64 3.10
N CYS A 124 -3.33 -14.04 3.73
CA CYS A 124 -3.24 -12.73 4.36
C CYS A 124 -2.18 -12.72 5.47
N ILE A 125 -2.23 -13.70 6.39
CA ILE A 125 -1.29 -13.83 7.50
C ILE A 125 0.16 -13.98 7.00
N GLU A 126 0.39 -14.84 6.01
CA GLU A 126 1.73 -15.07 5.45
C GLU A 126 2.30 -13.81 4.80
N LYS A 127 1.48 -13.07 4.05
CA LYS A 127 1.90 -11.81 3.42
C LYS A 127 2.14 -10.71 4.46
N ASN A 128 1.34 -10.66 5.53
CA ASN A 128 1.59 -9.75 6.63
C ASN A 128 2.92 -10.04 7.34
N ALA A 129 3.18 -11.31 7.66
CA ALA A 129 4.45 -11.72 8.26
C ALA A 129 5.66 -11.35 7.37
N TYR A 130 5.53 -11.52 6.04
CA TYR A 130 6.55 -11.09 5.10
C TYR A 130 6.71 -9.56 5.08
N PHE A 131 5.63 -8.80 5.07
CA PHE A 131 5.67 -7.34 5.17
C PHE A 131 6.36 -6.87 6.46
N ILE A 132 5.99 -7.42 7.62
CA ILE A 132 6.59 -7.11 8.93
C ILE A 132 8.09 -7.41 8.94
N LYS A 133 8.51 -8.55 8.37
CA LYS A 133 9.92 -8.88 8.20
C LYS A 133 10.64 -7.81 7.36
N LYS A 134 10.03 -7.36 6.27
CA LYS A 134 10.64 -6.40 5.35
C LYS A 134 10.70 -4.99 5.90
N ILE A 135 9.65 -4.53 6.58
CA ILE A 135 9.68 -3.22 7.23
C ILE A 135 10.68 -3.21 8.39
N THR A 136 10.81 -4.30 9.14
CA THR A 136 11.84 -4.46 10.18
C THR A 136 13.26 -4.36 9.59
N GLN A 137 13.50 -5.00 8.44
CA GLN A 137 14.78 -4.87 7.74
C GLN A 137 15.04 -3.44 7.24
N PHE A 138 14.00 -2.77 6.75
CA PHE A 138 14.08 -1.39 6.27
C PHE A 138 14.34 -0.37 7.38
N THR A 139 13.70 -0.52 8.54
CA THR A 139 13.85 0.41 9.67
C THR A 139 15.02 0.07 10.58
N GLY A 140 15.48 -1.18 10.57
CA GLY A 140 16.52 -1.68 11.48
C GLY A 140 16.02 -1.89 12.91
N VAL A 141 14.71 -1.77 13.14
CA VAL A 141 14.07 -2.02 14.43
C VAL A 141 12.93 -3.01 14.27
N PRO A 142 12.72 -3.93 15.24
CA PRO A 142 11.54 -4.78 15.24
C PRO A 142 10.27 -3.95 15.25
N ILE A 143 9.44 -4.10 14.22
CA ILE A 143 8.10 -3.53 14.18
C ILE A 143 7.13 -4.65 14.57
N THR A 144 6.41 -4.45 15.67
CA THR A 144 5.29 -5.32 16.03
C THR A 144 4.06 -4.95 15.23
N GLU A 145 3.24 -5.94 14.88
CA GLU A 145 1.95 -5.71 14.24
C GLU A 145 1.09 -4.77 15.11
N CYS A 146 0.43 -3.79 14.48
CA CYS A 146 -0.53 -2.94 15.19
C CYS A 146 -1.60 -3.83 15.82
N ALA A 147 -1.82 -3.70 17.12
CA ALA A 147 -2.81 -4.50 17.83
C ALA A 147 -4.22 -4.36 17.24
N SER A 148 -4.55 -3.20 16.66
CA SER A 148 -5.81 -3.00 15.94
C SER A 148 -5.86 -3.77 14.62
N CYS A 149 -4.82 -3.65 13.77
CA CYS A 149 -4.76 -4.40 12.50
C CYS A 149 -4.73 -5.92 12.72
N PHE A 150 -3.99 -6.38 13.74
CA PHE A 150 -3.91 -7.79 14.10
C PHE A 150 -5.19 -8.29 14.78
N SER A 151 -5.82 -7.49 15.64
CA SER A 151 -7.10 -7.87 16.26
C SER A 151 -8.24 -7.93 15.23
N ASP A 152 -8.24 -7.05 14.23
CA ASP A 152 -9.23 -7.09 13.15
C ASP A 152 -9.01 -8.32 12.26
N MET A 153 -7.75 -8.70 12.00
CA MET A 153 -7.41 -9.99 11.37
C MET A 153 -7.86 -11.19 12.20
N MET A 154 -7.70 -11.15 13.52
CA MET A 154 -8.05 -12.26 14.41
C MET A 154 -9.56 -12.38 14.67
N LYS A 155 -10.31 -11.28 14.79
CA LYS A 155 -11.76 -11.30 15.06
C LYS A 155 -12.55 -11.93 13.92
N GLY A 156 -12.21 -11.63 12.67
CA GLY A 156 -12.86 -12.26 11.51
C GLY A 156 -12.63 -13.79 11.43
N ALA A 157 -11.60 -14.32 12.10
CA ALA A 157 -11.37 -15.77 12.18
C ALA A 157 -12.09 -16.45 13.35
N ILE A 158 -12.54 -15.70 14.36
CA ILE A 158 -13.14 -16.22 15.60
C ILE A 158 -14.68 -16.26 15.52
N ASP A 159 -15.31 -15.37 14.73
CA ASP A 159 -16.77 -15.29 14.65
C ASP A 159 -17.44 -16.47 13.89
N ASP A 160 -16.65 -17.42 13.38
CA ASP A 160 -17.10 -18.67 12.71
C ASP A 160 -17.07 -19.92 13.63
N GLU A 161 -16.73 -19.77 14.92
CA GLU A 161 -16.87 -20.86 15.91
C GLU A 161 -18.22 -20.84 16.68
N GLY A 162 -19.24 -20.19 16.10
CA GLY A 162 -20.63 -20.13 16.61
C GLY A 162 -21.61 -21.05 15.89
#